data_AF-A0A4Y8R0R3-F1
#
_entry.id   AF-A0A4Y8R0R3-F1
#
_cell.length_a   1.000
_cell.length_b   1.000
_cell.length_c   1.000
_cell.angle_alpha   90.00
_cell.angle_beta   90.00
_cell.angle_gamma   90.00
#
_symmetry.space_group_name_H-M   'P 1'
#
loop_
_entity.id
_entity.type
_entity.pdbx_description
1 polymer ?
#
loop_
_entity_poly.entity_id
_entity_poly.type
_entity_poly.pdbx_seq_one_letter_code
_entity_poly.pdbx_strand_id
1 'polypeptide(L)'
;MPGRYKVRDLSLAEAGRHQLRLAEHEMPGLMALRAEYGDSQPLAGARIAGSLHMTVQTAVLIETLVALGAQVRWASCNIFSTQDEAAAAVVVGPHGTPEDPQGVPVFAWKGESLEEYWDCTEQILVWPGDESPNLILDDGGDATMLVHLGLQYERAGVVPPDTLPGEPDHTHEMNVVRGVLRRALEADPLRWTTIAQEIQGVTEETTTGVHRLYQLAESGELLFPAINVNDSVTKSKFDNKYGIRHSLPDGINRATDVLMGGKVAFVAGYGDVGKGAAEAFRGQGARVIVSEVDPICALQAAMDGYQVARIEDVLGEADFFITTTGNKDVIRAEHLVAMKDKAVVGNIGHFDNEIDMAGLAEVPGVSRTEIKPQVHEWTFAEPGPDGQPAGRSVVVLSEGRLLNLGNATGHPSFVMSNSFSNQVIGQIELYQDATAAAREGRERAYARQVYRLPKVLDEKVARLHLDALGVRLTELSPSQADYLGVRVEGPYKPEHYRY
;
A
#
# COMPACT_ATOMS: atom_id res chain seq x y z
N MET A 1 -0.34 -0.76 -28.68
CA MET A 1 -1.42 0.23 -28.41
C MET A 1 -1.64 0.22 -26.92
N PRO A 2 -1.57 1.36 -26.23
CA PRO A 2 -1.98 1.44 -24.83
C PRO A 2 -3.39 0.88 -24.71
N GLY A 3 -3.60 -0.06 -23.79
CA GLY A 3 -4.92 -0.66 -23.60
C GLY A 3 -5.96 0.39 -23.20
N ARG A 4 -7.23 0.14 -23.52
CA ARG A 4 -8.35 0.94 -22.99
C ARG A 4 -8.59 0.63 -21.51
N TYR A 5 -8.52 -0.65 -21.14
CA TYR A 5 -8.53 -1.21 -19.78
C TYR A 5 -8.27 -2.74 -19.89
N LYS A 6 -7.97 -3.39 -18.76
CA LYS A 6 -7.97 -4.85 -18.59
C LYS A 6 -8.41 -5.17 -17.16
N VAL A 7 -9.64 -5.68 -17.01
CA VAL A 7 -10.25 -6.05 -15.73
C VAL A 7 -10.90 -7.43 -15.85
N ARG A 8 -11.22 -8.07 -14.72
CA ARG A 8 -11.79 -9.42 -14.68
C ARG A 8 -13.10 -9.55 -15.46
N ASP A 9 -14.07 -8.69 -15.14
CA ASP A 9 -15.42 -8.73 -15.70
C ASP A 9 -16.13 -7.38 -15.52
N LEU A 10 -16.53 -6.74 -16.62
CA LEU A 10 -17.28 -5.47 -16.57
C LEU A 10 -18.71 -5.62 -16.08
N SER A 11 -19.28 -6.82 -16.11
CA SER A 11 -20.65 -7.06 -15.63
C SER A 11 -20.78 -6.78 -14.12
N LEU A 12 -19.67 -6.76 -13.40
CA LEU A 12 -19.61 -6.44 -11.96
C LEU A 12 -19.77 -4.94 -11.65
N ALA A 13 -19.78 -4.07 -12.66
CA ALA A 13 -19.77 -2.62 -12.47
C ALA A 13 -20.97 -2.10 -11.65
N GLU A 14 -22.16 -2.69 -11.79
CA GLU A 14 -23.34 -2.30 -11.00
C GLU A 14 -23.15 -2.61 -9.51
N ALA A 15 -22.66 -3.81 -9.20
CA ALA A 15 -22.35 -4.22 -7.83
C ALA A 15 -21.27 -3.31 -7.22
N GLY A 16 -20.20 -3.03 -7.97
CA GLY A 16 -19.17 -2.09 -7.56
C GLY A 16 -19.72 -0.69 -7.32
N ARG A 17 -20.56 -0.16 -8.22
CA ARG A 17 -21.19 1.16 -8.08
C ARG A 17 -22.03 1.27 -6.81
N HIS A 18 -22.74 0.21 -6.43
CA HIS A 18 -23.48 0.17 -5.16
C HIS A 18 -22.54 0.24 -3.95
N GLN A 19 -21.39 -0.44 -3.98
CA GLN A 19 -20.40 -0.37 -2.91
C GLN A 19 -19.71 1.00 -2.86
N LEU A 20 -19.35 1.59 -4.00
CA LEU A 20 -18.79 2.95 -4.10
C LEU A 20 -19.73 3.98 -3.46
N ARG A 21 -21.04 3.92 -3.77
CA ARG A 21 -22.04 4.82 -3.16
C ARG A 21 -22.05 4.72 -1.64
N LEU A 22 -21.90 3.52 -1.08
CA LEU A 22 -21.82 3.33 0.38
C LEU A 22 -20.47 3.84 0.93
N ALA A 23 -19.38 3.60 0.20
CA ALA A 23 -18.07 4.10 0.59
C ALA A 23 -18.00 5.63 0.57
N GLU A 24 -18.65 6.32 -0.37
CA GLU A 24 -18.73 7.78 -0.39
C GLU A 24 -19.33 8.36 0.91
N HIS A 25 -20.33 7.70 1.50
CA HIS A 25 -20.86 8.08 2.81
C HIS A 25 -19.86 7.91 3.95
N GLU A 26 -18.99 6.91 3.85
CA GLU A 26 -17.93 6.63 4.81
C GLU A 26 -16.62 7.38 4.50
N MET A 27 -16.57 8.20 3.43
CA MET A 27 -15.35 8.92 3.03
C MET A 27 -15.53 10.45 3.06
N PRO A 28 -15.85 11.03 4.23
CA PRO A 28 -16.19 12.44 4.34
C PRO A 28 -15.04 13.37 3.92
N GLY A 29 -13.78 12.94 4.11
CA GLY A 29 -12.61 13.71 3.69
C GLY A 29 -12.57 13.89 2.17
N LEU A 30 -12.71 12.81 1.40
CA LEU A 30 -12.75 12.89 -0.06
C LEU A 30 -13.98 13.66 -0.56
N MET A 31 -15.15 13.43 0.03
CA MET A 31 -16.37 14.14 -0.38
C MET A 31 -16.26 15.64 -0.11
N ALA A 32 -15.66 16.04 1.01
CA ALA A 32 -15.41 17.45 1.31
C ALA A 32 -14.42 18.08 0.32
N LEU A 33 -13.36 17.37 -0.07
CA LEU A 33 -12.42 17.86 -1.08
C LEU A 33 -13.07 18.01 -2.46
N ARG A 34 -13.95 17.07 -2.87
CA ARG A 34 -14.77 17.22 -4.09
C ARG A 34 -15.63 18.49 -4.02
N ALA A 35 -16.29 18.73 -2.89
CA ALA A 35 -17.14 19.90 -2.71
C ALA A 35 -16.34 21.22 -2.68
N GLU A 36 -15.16 21.22 -2.05
CA GLU A 36 -14.31 22.41 -1.92
C GLU A 36 -13.65 22.78 -3.26
N TYR A 37 -13.11 21.79 -3.98
CA TYR A 37 -12.24 22.05 -5.13
C TYR A 37 -12.89 21.75 -6.48
N GLY A 38 -14.07 21.12 -6.51
CA GLY A 38 -14.77 20.73 -7.73
C GLY A 38 -14.91 21.88 -8.73
N ASP A 39 -15.37 23.06 -8.32
CA ASP A 39 -15.54 24.18 -9.27
C ASP A 39 -14.21 24.74 -9.79
N SER A 40 -13.14 24.66 -8.97
CA SER A 40 -11.83 25.21 -9.31
C SER A 40 -10.99 24.31 -10.20
N GLN A 41 -11.33 23.01 -10.28
CA GLN A 41 -10.64 21.99 -11.09
C GLN A 41 -9.09 22.07 -10.94
N PRO A 42 -8.55 21.95 -9.72
CA PRO A 42 -7.14 22.21 -9.46
C PRO A 42 -6.17 21.26 -10.17
N LEU A 43 -6.66 20.11 -10.64
CA LEU A 43 -5.90 19.09 -11.35
C LEU A 43 -6.22 19.08 -12.86
N ALA A 44 -6.89 20.11 -13.40
CA ALA A 44 -7.14 20.22 -14.83
C ALA A 44 -5.83 20.20 -15.63
N GLY A 45 -5.63 19.15 -16.43
CA GLY A 45 -4.41 18.91 -17.20
C GLY A 45 -3.39 17.97 -16.54
N ALA A 46 -3.65 17.53 -15.30
CA ALA A 46 -2.89 16.46 -14.67
C ALA A 46 -3.20 15.12 -15.38
N ARG A 47 -2.15 14.32 -15.58
CA ARG A 47 -2.17 12.97 -16.14
C ARG A 47 -1.49 12.05 -15.13
N ILE A 48 -2.31 11.45 -14.28
CA ILE A 48 -1.85 10.70 -13.10
C ILE A 48 -1.76 9.22 -13.44
N ALA A 49 -0.56 8.64 -13.33
CA ALA A 49 -0.35 7.20 -13.28
C ALA A 49 -0.48 6.73 -11.83
N GLY A 50 -1.53 5.97 -11.50
CA GLY A 50 -1.77 5.45 -10.17
C GLY A 50 -1.41 3.97 -10.04
N SER A 51 -0.55 3.64 -9.08
CA SER A 51 -0.23 2.27 -8.66
C SER A 51 -0.57 2.13 -7.18
N LEU A 52 -1.79 1.68 -6.90
CA LEU A 52 -2.33 1.50 -5.55
C LEU A 52 -3.41 0.43 -5.60
N HIS A 53 -3.54 -0.38 -4.54
CA HIS A 53 -4.55 -1.43 -4.40
C HIS A 53 -5.91 -1.05 -5.03
N MET A 54 -6.38 -1.79 -6.05
CA MET A 54 -7.60 -1.44 -6.78
C MET A 54 -8.86 -1.89 -6.01
N THR A 55 -9.22 -1.15 -4.96
CA THR A 55 -10.36 -1.45 -4.06
C THR A 55 -11.54 -0.49 -4.27
N VAL A 56 -12.66 -0.75 -3.58
CA VAL A 56 -13.78 0.20 -3.47
C VAL A 56 -13.33 1.56 -2.92
N GLN A 57 -12.42 1.59 -1.95
CA GLN A 57 -11.91 2.83 -1.39
C GLN A 57 -11.11 3.62 -2.43
N THR A 58 -10.24 2.91 -3.16
CA THR A 58 -9.40 3.50 -4.21
C THR A 58 -10.24 4.00 -5.38
N ALA A 59 -11.35 3.33 -5.69
CA ALA A 59 -12.29 3.81 -6.69
C ALA A 59 -12.86 5.20 -6.34
N VAL A 60 -13.16 5.47 -5.06
CA VAL A 60 -13.62 6.79 -4.61
C VAL A 60 -12.48 7.83 -4.69
N LEU A 61 -11.23 7.44 -4.42
CA LEU A 61 -10.05 8.28 -4.65
C LEU A 61 -9.91 8.64 -6.14
N ILE A 62 -9.94 7.66 -7.03
CA ILE A 62 -9.84 7.85 -8.49
C ILE A 62 -10.92 8.83 -8.96
N GLU A 63 -12.19 8.59 -8.59
CA GLU A 63 -13.29 9.47 -8.98
C GLU A 63 -13.18 10.87 -8.33
N THR A 64 -12.47 11.00 -7.20
CA THR A 64 -12.13 12.31 -6.64
C THR A 64 -11.10 13.02 -7.50
N LEU A 65 -10.02 12.36 -7.91
CA LEU A 65 -9.01 12.95 -8.78
C LEU A 65 -9.62 13.43 -10.11
N VAL A 66 -10.49 12.62 -10.71
CA VAL A 66 -11.23 12.97 -11.93
C VAL A 66 -12.20 14.13 -11.68
N ALA A 67 -12.95 14.11 -10.58
CA ALA A 67 -13.85 15.22 -10.21
C ALA A 67 -13.10 16.54 -10.00
N LEU A 68 -11.80 16.50 -9.73
CA LEU A 68 -10.93 17.68 -9.60
C LEU A 68 -10.17 18.04 -10.88
N GLY A 69 -10.44 17.35 -11.99
CA GLY A 69 -9.98 17.68 -13.34
C GLY A 69 -8.84 16.81 -13.89
N ALA A 70 -8.39 15.81 -13.13
CA ALA A 70 -7.30 14.94 -13.58
C ALA A 70 -7.78 13.93 -14.63
N GLN A 71 -6.88 13.58 -15.54
CA GLN A 71 -6.94 12.31 -16.27
C GLN A 71 -6.14 11.27 -15.50
N VAL A 72 -6.63 10.03 -15.47
CA VAL A 72 -6.08 8.98 -14.61
C VAL A 72 -5.95 7.66 -15.37
N ARG A 73 -4.86 6.92 -15.15
CA ARG A 73 -4.71 5.51 -15.52
C ARG A 73 -4.28 4.73 -14.28
N TRP A 74 -4.85 3.55 -14.06
CA TRP A 74 -4.68 2.85 -12.78
C TRP A 74 -4.29 1.38 -12.93
N ALA A 75 -3.43 0.91 -12.03
CA ALA A 75 -3.07 -0.48 -11.81
C ALA A 75 -3.02 -0.74 -10.31
N SER A 76 -3.18 -2.00 -9.92
CA SER A 76 -3.02 -2.42 -8.54
C SER A 76 -1.52 -2.51 -8.21
N CYS A 77 -1.14 -2.27 -6.95
CA CYS A 77 0.23 -2.50 -6.45
C CYS A 77 0.42 -3.90 -5.81
N ASN A 78 -0.60 -4.77 -5.91
CA ASN A 78 -0.49 -6.14 -5.43
C ASN A 78 -1.47 -7.10 -6.13
N ILE A 79 -0.95 -8.25 -6.56
CA ILE A 79 -1.64 -9.30 -7.34
C ILE A 79 -2.92 -9.84 -6.71
N PHE A 80 -3.12 -9.72 -5.39
CA PHE A 80 -4.31 -10.22 -4.71
C PHE A 80 -5.20 -9.13 -4.12
N SER A 81 -4.86 -7.86 -4.25
CA SER A 81 -5.55 -6.78 -3.54
C SER A 81 -6.76 -6.20 -4.28
N THR A 82 -6.87 -6.45 -5.58
CA THR A 82 -7.96 -5.93 -6.41
C THR A 82 -9.31 -6.48 -5.97
N GLN A 83 -10.31 -5.59 -5.88
CA GLN A 83 -11.72 -5.92 -5.81
C GLN A 83 -12.29 -5.75 -7.23
N ASP A 84 -12.57 -6.87 -7.90
CA ASP A 84 -12.88 -6.88 -9.33
C ASP A 84 -14.12 -6.03 -9.67
N GLU A 85 -15.09 -5.98 -8.76
CA GLU A 85 -16.28 -5.13 -8.90
C GLU A 85 -15.96 -3.64 -8.83
N ALA A 86 -14.98 -3.24 -8.01
CA ALA A 86 -14.52 -1.86 -7.93
C ALA A 86 -13.77 -1.48 -9.21
N ALA A 87 -12.88 -2.35 -9.69
CA ALA A 87 -12.17 -2.16 -10.96
C ALA A 87 -13.16 -1.98 -12.13
N ALA A 88 -14.19 -2.83 -12.21
CA ALA A 88 -15.25 -2.73 -13.21
C ALA A 88 -16.02 -1.41 -13.10
N ALA A 89 -16.42 -1.01 -11.89
CA ALA A 89 -17.18 0.23 -11.67
C ALA A 89 -16.39 1.49 -12.05
N VAL A 90 -15.07 1.49 -11.84
CA VAL A 90 -14.17 2.58 -12.22
C VAL A 90 -14.00 2.67 -13.74
N VAL A 91 -13.89 1.53 -14.44
CA VAL A 91 -13.83 1.52 -15.91
C VAL A 91 -15.14 2.02 -16.52
N VAL A 92 -16.28 1.55 -16.01
CA VAL A 92 -17.61 1.95 -16.50
C VAL A 92 -17.90 3.42 -16.16
N GLY A 93 -17.43 3.91 -15.02
CA GLY A 93 -17.67 5.27 -14.54
C GLY A 93 -19.09 5.47 -13.98
N PRO A 94 -19.38 6.65 -13.39
CA PRO A 94 -20.66 6.91 -12.71
C PRO A 94 -21.85 7.08 -13.67
N HIS A 95 -21.58 7.27 -14.97
CA HIS A 95 -22.58 7.56 -15.99
C HIS A 95 -22.50 6.65 -17.23
N GLY A 96 -21.55 5.72 -17.27
CA GLY A 96 -21.40 4.78 -18.39
C GLY A 96 -22.17 3.47 -18.17
N THR A 97 -22.07 2.58 -19.14
CA THR A 97 -22.53 1.18 -19.04
C THR A 97 -21.39 0.23 -19.40
N PRO A 98 -21.49 -1.09 -19.13
CA PRO A 98 -20.50 -2.07 -19.59
C PRO A 98 -20.25 -2.03 -21.12
N GLU A 99 -21.28 -1.72 -21.90
CA GLU A 99 -21.19 -1.61 -23.37
C GLU A 99 -20.60 -0.28 -23.84
N ASP A 100 -20.79 0.78 -23.05
CA ASP A 100 -20.24 2.11 -23.31
C ASP A 100 -19.58 2.70 -22.05
N PRO A 101 -18.37 2.23 -21.70
CA PRO A 101 -17.69 2.67 -20.49
C PRO A 101 -17.15 4.10 -20.65
N GLN A 102 -17.49 4.93 -19.68
CA GLN A 102 -17.20 6.37 -19.61
C GLN A 102 -16.31 6.74 -18.40
N GLY A 103 -15.69 5.74 -17.75
CA GLY A 103 -14.79 5.91 -16.62
C GLY A 103 -13.33 6.05 -17.05
N VAL A 104 -12.41 5.52 -16.25
CA VAL A 104 -10.96 5.62 -16.49
C VAL A 104 -10.33 4.27 -16.86
N PRO A 105 -9.19 4.26 -17.58
CA PRO A 105 -8.41 3.05 -17.82
C PRO A 105 -7.92 2.41 -16.51
N VAL A 106 -8.30 1.15 -16.29
CA VAL A 106 -7.82 0.31 -15.18
C VAL A 106 -7.24 -0.99 -15.73
N PHE A 107 -6.08 -1.39 -15.21
CA PHE A 107 -5.38 -2.63 -15.52
C PHE A 107 -5.15 -3.38 -14.20
N ALA A 108 -6.18 -4.08 -13.75
CA ALA A 108 -6.16 -4.76 -12.46
C ALA A 108 -7.23 -5.85 -12.37
N TRP A 109 -6.88 -7.00 -11.81
CA TRP A 109 -7.82 -8.02 -11.35
C TRP A 109 -7.24 -8.82 -10.19
N LYS A 110 -8.09 -9.51 -9.42
CA LYS A 110 -7.63 -10.36 -8.34
C LYS A 110 -7.01 -11.65 -8.90
N GLY A 111 -5.80 -11.98 -8.45
CA GLY A 111 -5.09 -13.19 -8.85
C GLY A 111 -4.28 -13.05 -10.15
N GLU A 112 -3.65 -11.89 -10.35
CA GLU A 112 -2.65 -11.68 -11.40
C GLU A 112 -1.44 -12.61 -11.23
N SER A 113 -0.82 -13.03 -12.34
CA SER A 113 0.58 -13.48 -12.31
C SER A 113 1.53 -12.29 -12.15
N LEU A 114 2.81 -12.55 -11.84
CA LEU A 114 3.81 -11.48 -11.77
C LEU A 114 4.03 -10.80 -13.14
N GLU A 115 4.00 -11.57 -14.23
CA GLU A 115 4.06 -11.01 -15.59
C GLU A 115 2.89 -10.09 -15.87
N GLU A 116 1.68 -10.52 -15.50
CA GLU A 116 0.48 -9.71 -15.68
C GLU A 116 0.51 -8.42 -14.84
N TYR A 117 1.00 -8.50 -13.60
CA TYR A 117 1.19 -7.35 -12.71
C TYR A 117 2.13 -6.29 -13.29
N TRP A 118 3.31 -6.71 -13.76
CA TRP A 118 4.29 -5.78 -14.32
C TRP A 118 3.88 -5.26 -15.70
N ASP A 119 3.15 -6.05 -16.49
CA ASP A 119 2.50 -5.58 -17.72
C ASP A 119 1.45 -4.49 -17.40
N CYS A 120 0.64 -4.67 -16.34
CA CYS A 120 -0.33 -3.67 -15.89
C CYS A 120 0.35 -2.38 -15.41
N THR A 121 1.46 -2.51 -14.67
CA THR A 121 2.28 -1.38 -14.23
C THR A 121 2.88 -0.61 -15.41
N GLU A 122 3.30 -1.30 -16.49
CA GLU A 122 3.70 -0.62 -17.72
C GLU A 122 2.52 0.13 -18.37
N GLN A 123 1.32 -0.46 -18.40
CA GLN A 123 0.14 0.14 -19.05
C GLN A 123 -0.31 1.48 -18.46
N ILE A 124 -0.05 1.75 -17.18
CA ILE A 124 -0.40 3.04 -16.56
C ILE A 124 0.59 4.15 -16.91
N LEU A 125 1.84 3.80 -17.26
CA LEU A 125 2.90 4.72 -17.63
C LEU A 125 2.92 5.00 -19.15
N VAL A 126 2.32 4.11 -19.95
CA VAL A 126 2.19 4.30 -21.40
C VAL A 126 0.83 4.93 -21.73
N TRP A 127 0.85 6.22 -22.09
CA TRP A 127 -0.34 6.99 -22.44
C TRP A 127 -0.55 7.03 -23.97
N PRO A 128 -1.80 7.20 -24.44
CA PRO A 128 -2.09 7.30 -25.87
C PRO A 128 -1.59 8.60 -26.50
N GLY A 129 -1.16 8.50 -27.77
CA GLY A 129 -0.60 9.65 -28.51
C GLY A 129 0.83 9.96 -28.08
N ASP A 130 1.20 11.24 -28.14
CA ASP A 130 2.50 11.76 -27.70
C ASP A 130 2.47 12.21 -26.21
N GLU A 131 1.45 11.80 -25.46
CA GLU A 131 1.31 12.13 -24.04
C GLU A 131 2.07 11.15 -23.14
N SER A 132 2.42 11.61 -21.94
CA SER A 132 3.06 10.82 -20.87
C SER A 132 2.47 11.25 -19.52
N PRO A 133 2.49 10.41 -18.48
CA PRO A 133 2.03 10.84 -17.16
C PRO A 133 2.90 12.01 -16.69
N ASN A 134 2.28 13.01 -16.08
CA ASN A 134 2.98 14.12 -15.46
C ASN A 134 2.96 14.05 -13.93
N LEU A 135 2.25 13.08 -13.34
CA LEU A 135 2.29 12.76 -11.92
C LEU A 135 2.21 11.25 -11.71
N ILE A 136 2.81 10.79 -10.63
CA ILE A 136 2.63 9.43 -10.11
C ILE A 136 1.92 9.50 -8.76
N LEU A 137 0.99 8.58 -8.53
CA LEU A 137 0.46 8.25 -7.21
C LEU A 137 0.82 6.79 -6.94
N ASP A 138 1.68 6.54 -5.97
CA ASP A 138 2.32 5.23 -5.74
C ASP A 138 2.04 4.72 -4.32
N ASP A 139 2.03 3.40 -4.18
CA ASP A 139 1.96 2.66 -2.92
C ASP A 139 2.92 1.48 -3.05
N GLY A 140 4.11 1.63 -2.43
CA GLY A 140 5.20 0.66 -2.52
C GLY A 140 6.36 1.08 -3.39
N GLY A 141 6.17 2.08 -4.25
CA GLY A 141 7.21 2.64 -5.11
C GLY A 141 7.49 1.82 -6.37
N ASP A 142 6.62 0.93 -6.80
CA ASP A 142 6.86 0.04 -7.95
C ASP A 142 6.75 0.80 -9.29
N ALA A 143 5.79 1.71 -9.44
CA ALA A 143 5.70 2.55 -10.62
C ALA A 143 6.91 3.50 -10.70
N THR A 144 7.28 4.08 -9.56
CA THR A 144 8.48 4.91 -9.42
C THR A 144 9.74 4.13 -9.78
N MET A 145 9.90 2.92 -9.26
CA MET A 145 11.04 2.04 -9.54
C MET A 145 11.14 1.73 -11.04
N LEU A 146 10.03 1.40 -11.70
CA LEU A 146 10.02 1.06 -13.12
C LEU A 146 10.51 2.24 -13.99
N VAL A 147 10.11 3.48 -13.66
CA VAL A 147 10.61 4.69 -14.34
C VAL A 147 12.11 4.89 -14.10
N HIS A 148 12.59 4.74 -12.87
CA HIS A 148 14.00 4.95 -12.53
C HIS A 148 14.90 3.90 -13.22
N LEU A 149 14.55 2.62 -13.14
CA LEU A 149 15.28 1.54 -13.79
C LEU A 149 15.21 1.64 -15.31
N GLY A 150 14.04 1.97 -15.86
CA GLY A 150 13.86 2.17 -17.29
C GLY A 150 14.80 3.24 -17.85
N LEU A 151 14.86 4.41 -17.20
CA LEU A 151 15.77 5.48 -17.58
C LEU A 151 17.25 5.07 -17.44
N GLN A 152 17.58 4.37 -16.35
CA GLN A 152 18.94 3.87 -16.12
C GLN A 152 19.39 2.93 -17.25
N TYR A 153 18.54 1.99 -17.65
CA TYR A 153 18.87 1.02 -18.69
C TYR A 153 18.83 1.62 -20.11
N GLU A 154 17.96 2.59 -20.38
CA GLU A 154 18.03 3.37 -21.62
C GLU A 154 19.36 4.11 -21.75
N ARG A 155 19.81 4.78 -20.68
CA ARG A 155 21.12 5.46 -20.66
C ARG A 155 22.29 4.50 -20.83
N ALA A 156 22.18 3.29 -20.29
CA ALA A 156 23.18 2.23 -20.47
C ALA A 156 23.11 1.59 -21.87
N GLY A 157 21.99 1.74 -22.58
CA GLY A 157 21.71 1.08 -23.86
C GLY A 157 21.48 -0.43 -23.74
N VAL A 158 21.30 -0.96 -22.52
CA VAL A 158 21.15 -2.39 -22.26
C VAL A 158 20.43 -2.64 -20.93
N VAL A 159 19.55 -3.64 -20.92
CA VAL A 159 18.98 -4.18 -19.68
C VAL A 159 19.84 -5.34 -19.19
N PRO A 160 20.22 -5.41 -17.90
CA PRO A 160 20.97 -6.52 -17.34
C PRO A 160 20.33 -7.89 -17.64
N PRO A 161 21.15 -8.95 -17.76
CA PRO A 161 20.62 -10.30 -17.95
C PRO A 161 19.82 -10.76 -16.74
N ASP A 162 19.00 -11.79 -16.95
CA ASP A 162 18.25 -12.44 -15.88
C ASP A 162 19.23 -13.16 -14.93
N THR A 163 18.91 -13.18 -13.65
CA THR A 163 19.70 -13.88 -12.61
C THR A 163 19.17 -15.29 -12.39
N LEU A 164 20.02 -16.20 -11.94
CA LEU A 164 19.69 -17.60 -11.61
C LEU A 164 19.53 -17.81 -10.09
N PRO A 165 18.77 -18.83 -9.66
CA PRO A 165 18.69 -19.21 -8.25
C PRO A 165 20.08 -19.39 -7.62
N GLY A 166 20.29 -18.74 -6.46
CA GLY A 166 21.57 -18.73 -5.73
C GLY A 166 22.53 -17.58 -6.11
N GLU A 167 22.22 -16.79 -7.15
CA GLU A 167 22.94 -15.56 -7.43
C GLU A 167 22.47 -14.41 -6.51
N PRO A 168 23.34 -13.43 -6.20
CA PRO A 168 22.94 -12.23 -5.47
C PRO A 168 21.77 -11.53 -6.17
N ASP A 169 20.82 -11.03 -5.37
CA ASP A 169 19.64 -10.28 -5.80
C ASP A 169 18.68 -11.06 -6.73
N HIS A 170 18.81 -12.40 -6.79
CA HIS A 170 17.88 -13.23 -7.55
C HIS A 170 16.49 -13.22 -6.93
N THR A 171 15.52 -12.75 -7.72
CA THR A 171 14.09 -13.03 -7.51
C THR A 171 13.43 -13.26 -8.86
N HIS A 172 12.43 -14.14 -8.90
CA HIS A 172 11.63 -14.34 -10.12
C HIS A 172 10.99 -13.02 -10.58
N GLU A 173 10.47 -12.23 -9.64
CA GLU A 173 9.85 -10.93 -9.89
C GLU A 173 10.81 -9.93 -10.57
N MET A 174 12.06 -9.82 -10.11
CA MET A 174 13.04 -8.93 -10.73
C MET A 174 13.40 -9.36 -12.17
N ASN A 175 13.41 -10.65 -12.47
CA ASN A 175 13.58 -11.13 -13.84
C ASN A 175 12.38 -10.75 -14.73
N VAL A 176 11.16 -10.76 -14.18
CA VAL A 176 9.96 -10.26 -14.89
C VAL A 176 10.08 -8.76 -15.20
N VAL A 177 10.50 -7.94 -14.22
CA VAL A 177 10.77 -6.50 -14.41
C VAL A 177 11.80 -6.28 -15.53
N ARG A 178 12.91 -7.01 -15.51
CA ARG A 178 13.93 -6.95 -16.58
C ARG A 178 13.34 -7.33 -17.94
N GLY A 179 12.45 -8.31 -17.98
CA GLY A 179 11.70 -8.69 -19.17
C GLY A 179 10.87 -7.53 -19.74
N VAL A 180 10.09 -6.84 -18.90
CA VAL A 180 9.31 -5.65 -19.31
C VAL A 180 10.24 -4.57 -19.87
N LEU A 181 11.29 -4.20 -19.13
CA LEU A 181 12.21 -3.13 -19.53
C LEU A 181 12.96 -3.46 -20.81
N ARG A 182 13.29 -4.73 -21.05
CA ARG A 182 13.95 -5.18 -22.28
C ARG A 182 13.04 -5.01 -23.49
N ARG A 183 11.77 -5.43 -23.38
CA ARG A 183 10.77 -5.20 -24.44
C ARG A 183 10.52 -3.72 -24.67
N ALA A 184 10.49 -2.91 -23.62
CA ALA A 184 10.32 -1.47 -23.73
C ALA A 184 11.49 -0.81 -24.49
N LEU A 185 12.74 -1.14 -24.11
CA LEU A 185 13.95 -0.63 -24.74
C LEU A 185 14.06 -1.02 -26.23
N GLU A 186 13.68 -2.25 -26.58
CA GLU A 186 13.65 -2.71 -27.97
C GLU A 186 12.58 -1.98 -28.80
N ALA A 187 11.44 -1.68 -28.20
CA ALA A 187 10.31 -1.04 -28.88
C ALA A 187 10.50 0.48 -29.06
N ASP A 188 11.01 1.15 -28.03
CA ASP A 188 11.29 2.59 -28.02
C ASP A 188 12.43 2.90 -27.04
N PRO A 189 13.63 3.21 -27.52
CA PRO A 189 14.81 3.40 -26.68
C PRO A 189 14.83 4.74 -25.92
N LEU A 190 13.82 5.60 -26.10
CA LEU A 190 13.70 6.89 -25.41
C LEU A 190 12.40 7.02 -24.61
N ARG A 191 11.66 5.92 -24.43
CA ARG A 191 10.36 5.91 -23.75
C ARG A 191 10.47 6.44 -22.33
N TRP A 192 11.31 5.81 -21.52
CA TRP A 192 11.49 6.14 -20.11
C TRP A 192 12.19 7.49 -19.94
N THR A 193 13.05 7.87 -20.87
CA THR A 193 13.62 9.23 -20.96
C THR A 193 12.53 10.29 -21.11
N THR A 194 11.58 10.08 -22.00
CA THR A 194 10.45 11.00 -22.22
C THR A 194 9.53 11.03 -20.99
N ILE A 195 9.13 9.86 -20.49
CA ILE A 195 8.26 9.74 -19.30
C ILE A 195 8.91 10.43 -18.08
N ALA A 196 10.18 10.15 -17.80
CA ALA A 196 10.87 10.73 -16.65
C ALA A 196 11.04 12.26 -16.73
N GLN A 197 11.09 12.83 -17.94
CA GLN A 197 11.15 14.29 -18.13
C GLN A 197 9.80 14.98 -17.89
N GLU A 198 8.70 14.28 -18.18
CA GLU A 198 7.34 14.81 -18.02
C GLU A 198 6.81 14.72 -16.59
N ILE A 199 7.29 13.74 -15.79
CA ILE A 199 6.84 13.57 -14.40
C ILE A 199 7.28 14.75 -13.54
N GLN A 200 6.28 15.46 -13.00
CA GLN A 200 6.43 16.61 -12.13
C GLN A 200 6.54 16.21 -10.66
N GLY A 201 6.20 14.99 -10.28
CA GLY A 201 6.36 14.50 -8.91
C GLY A 201 5.60 13.21 -8.64
N VAL A 202 5.86 12.64 -7.46
CA VAL A 202 5.16 11.45 -6.94
C VAL A 202 4.62 11.70 -5.54
N THR A 203 3.44 11.15 -5.24
CA THR A 203 2.97 10.99 -3.86
C THR A 203 3.02 9.52 -3.48
N GLU A 204 3.64 9.19 -2.34
CA GLU A 204 3.87 7.80 -1.93
C GLU A 204 3.16 7.48 -0.61
N GLU A 205 2.34 6.43 -0.64
CA GLU A 205 1.41 6.08 0.42
C GLU A 205 2.07 5.38 1.61
N THR A 206 3.07 4.53 1.38
CA THR A 206 3.45 3.51 2.37
C THR A 206 4.90 3.61 2.84
N THR A 207 5.16 3.11 4.04
CA THR A 207 6.49 3.16 4.68
C THR A 207 7.59 2.57 3.78
N THR A 208 7.30 1.46 3.11
CA THR A 208 8.25 0.76 2.23
C THR A 208 8.62 1.57 0.99
N GLY A 209 7.62 2.16 0.31
CA GLY A 209 7.88 3.03 -0.84
C GLY A 209 8.61 4.31 -0.44
N VAL A 210 8.24 4.90 0.71
CA VAL A 210 8.94 6.07 1.27
C VAL A 210 10.41 5.77 1.54
N HIS A 211 10.73 4.58 2.07
CA HIS A 211 12.12 4.18 2.28
C HIS A 211 12.91 4.12 0.97
N ARG A 212 12.32 3.57 -0.10
CA ARG A 212 12.94 3.59 -1.46
C ARG A 212 13.17 5.02 -1.95
N LEU A 213 12.22 5.93 -1.73
CA LEU A 213 12.37 7.34 -2.11
C LEU A 213 13.49 8.05 -1.34
N TYR A 214 13.63 7.79 -0.04
CA TYR A 214 14.76 8.34 0.73
C TYR A 214 16.10 7.82 0.22
N GLN A 215 16.21 6.52 -0.08
CA GLN A 215 17.43 5.96 -0.67
C GLN A 215 17.82 6.66 -1.98
N LEU A 216 16.85 6.89 -2.88
CA LEU A 216 17.06 7.63 -4.12
C LEU A 216 17.44 9.10 -3.89
N ALA A 217 16.83 9.76 -2.89
CA ALA A 217 17.14 11.15 -2.57
C ALA A 217 18.55 11.30 -1.98
N GLU A 218 18.94 10.39 -1.08
CA GLU A 218 20.25 10.36 -0.43
C GLU A 218 21.38 10.02 -1.42
N SER A 219 21.12 9.15 -2.41
CA SER A 219 22.08 8.86 -3.49
C SER A 219 22.12 9.96 -4.56
N GLY A 220 21.19 10.92 -4.55
CA GLY A 220 21.05 11.96 -5.56
C GLY A 220 20.48 11.47 -6.90
N GLU A 221 19.85 10.29 -6.90
CA GLU A 221 19.29 9.63 -8.08
C GLU A 221 17.79 9.88 -8.26
N LEU A 222 17.11 10.42 -7.25
CA LEU A 222 15.68 10.76 -7.32
C LEU A 222 15.41 11.71 -8.50
N LEU A 223 14.55 11.28 -9.42
CA LEU A 223 14.31 11.98 -10.68
C LEU A 223 13.37 13.19 -10.54
N PHE A 224 12.42 13.15 -9.62
CA PHE A 224 11.37 14.15 -9.43
C PHE A 224 11.02 14.32 -7.93
N PRO A 225 10.44 15.46 -7.50
CA PRO A 225 10.03 15.65 -6.11
C PRO A 225 9.06 14.56 -5.63
N ALA A 226 9.15 14.19 -4.36
CA ALA A 226 8.23 13.25 -3.75
C ALA A 226 7.55 13.83 -2.50
N ILE A 227 6.25 13.58 -2.33
CA ILE A 227 5.56 13.78 -1.07
C ILE A 227 5.35 12.42 -0.41
N ASN A 228 5.98 12.26 0.74
CA ASN A 228 5.74 11.18 1.68
C ASN A 228 4.38 11.41 2.36
N VAL A 229 3.36 10.70 1.86
CA VAL A 229 2.01 10.74 2.42
C VAL A 229 1.92 9.87 3.66
N ASN A 230 2.69 8.77 3.70
CA ASN A 230 2.72 7.84 4.83
C ASN A 230 2.91 8.54 6.18
N ASP A 231 3.85 9.48 6.24
CA ASP A 231 4.25 10.16 7.48
C ASP A 231 3.39 11.39 7.82
N SER A 232 2.31 11.62 7.06
CA SER A 232 1.24 12.49 7.53
C SER A 232 0.69 11.89 8.83
N VAL A 233 0.43 12.73 9.83
CA VAL A 233 -0.10 12.31 11.13
C VAL A 233 -1.43 11.58 10.95
N THR A 234 -2.29 12.11 10.09
CA THR A 234 -3.60 11.53 9.77
C THR A 234 -3.53 10.28 8.89
N LYS A 235 -2.35 9.90 8.39
CA LYS A 235 -2.10 8.62 7.72
C LYS A 235 -1.51 7.63 8.71
N SER A 236 -0.23 7.79 9.08
CA SER A 236 0.55 6.83 9.89
C SER A 236 -0.15 6.35 11.16
N LYS A 237 -0.86 7.21 11.91
CA LYS A 237 -1.53 6.81 13.16
C LYS A 237 -2.98 6.46 13.07
N PHE A 238 -3.58 6.61 11.90
CA PHE A 238 -4.95 6.23 11.68
C PHE A 238 -5.02 4.99 10.81
N ASP A 239 -4.45 5.07 9.61
CA ASP A 239 -4.37 3.98 8.65
C ASP A 239 -3.60 2.79 9.20
N ASN A 240 -2.28 2.97 9.38
CA ASN A 240 -1.39 1.85 9.71
C ASN A 240 -1.76 1.22 11.07
N LYS A 241 -2.39 1.97 11.98
CA LYS A 241 -2.80 1.46 13.29
C LYS A 241 -4.25 0.97 13.31
N TYR A 242 -5.23 1.85 13.09
CA TYR A 242 -6.65 1.49 13.23
C TYR A 242 -7.20 0.75 12.01
N GLY A 243 -6.66 0.99 10.82
CA GLY A 243 -6.95 0.20 9.62
C GLY A 243 -6.53 -1.26 9.80
N ILE A 244 -5.33 -1.49 10.32
CA ILE A 244 -4.84 -2.84 10.64
C ILE A 244 -5.64 -3.47 11.78
N ARG A 245 -5.96 -2.68 12.82
CA ARG A 245 -6.80 -3.16 13.93
C ARG A 245 -8.15 -3.71 13.45
N HIS A 246 -8.71 -3.14 12.38
CA HIS A 246 -9.93 -3.61 11.74
C HIS A 246 -9.67 -4.80 10.80
N SER A 247 -8.70 -4.67 9.91
CA SER A 247 -8.57 -5.52 8.72
C SER A 247 -7.78 -6.80 8.93
N LEU A 248 -6.85 -6.84 9.89
CA LEU A 248 -6.13 -8.07 10.26
C LEU A 248 -7.09 -9.19 10.69
N PRO A 249 -7.98 -8.98 11.69
CA PRO A 249 -8.89 -10.04 12.10
C PRO A 249 -9.88 -10.40 10.98
N ASP A 250 -10.30 -9.46 10.13
CA ASP A 250 -11.16 -9.74 8.97
C ASP A 250 -10.48 -10.72 7.99
N GLY A 251 -9.23 -10.45 7.61
CA GLY A 251 -8.44 -11.33 6.74
C GLY A 251 -8.28 -12.73 7.31
N ILE A 252 -7.93 -12.85 8.59
CA ILE A 252 -7.78 -14.16 9.26
C ILE A 252 -9.13 -14.89 9.36
N ASN A 253 -10.20 -14.19 9.70
CA ASN A 253 -11.54 -14.77 9.83
C ASN A 253 -12.01 -15.33 8.49
N ARG A 254 -11.98 -14.52 7.41
CA ARG A 254 -12.40 -14.97 6.08
C ARG A 254 -11.51 -16.09 5.54
N ALA A 255 -10.23 -16.09 5.88
CA ALA A 255 -9.30 -17.12 5.47
C ALA A 255 -9.53 -18.46 6.19
N THR A 256 -9.68 -18.44 7.51
CA THR A 256 -9.47 -19.63 8.33
C THR A 256 -10.63 -20.01 9.25
N ASP A 257 -11.52 -19.06 9.59
CA ASP A 257 -12.55 -19.21 10.62
C ASP A 257 -12.00 -19.69 12.00
N VAL A 258 -10.69 -19.58 12.23
CA VAL A 258 -10.05 -20.03 13.48
C VAL A 258 -10.36 -19.03 14.59
N LEU A 259 -10.87 -19.54 15.72
CA LEU A 259 -11.06 -18.76 16.93
C LEU A 259 -9.74 -18.16 17.41
N MET A 260 -9.66 -16.83 17.53
CA MET A 260 -8.50 -16.12 18.10
C MET A 260 -8.50 -16.14 19.65
N GLY A 261 -9.66 -16.13 20.28
CA GLY A 261 -9.79 -16.10 21.74
C GLY A 261 -9.10 -17.29 22.42
N GLY A 262 -8.23 -17.00 23.38
CA GLY A 262 -7.45 -18.00 24.13
C GLY A 262 -6.25 -18.61 23.37
N LYS A 263 -6.05 -18.25 22.10
CA LYS A 263 -4.88 -18.64 21.31
C LYS A 263 -3.68 -17.72 21.60
N VAL A 264 -2.50 -18.14 21.16
CA VAL A 264 -1.28 -17.34 21.19
C VAL A 264 -1.05 -16.72 19.82
N ALA A 265 -0.92 -15.40 19.78
CA ALA A 265 -0.60 -14.67 18.57
C ALA A 265 0.79 -14.03 18.70
N PHE A 266 1.70 -14.44 17.83
CA PHE A 266 3.01 -13.84 17.68
C PHE A 266 2.96 -12.74 16.61
N VAL A 267 3.34 -11.52 16.98
CA VAL A 267 3.38 -10.34 16.10
C VAL A 267 4.84 -9.89 15.98
N ALA A 268 5.42 -10.02 14.78
CA ALA A 268 6.78 -9.57 14.52
C ALA A 268 6.78 -8.11 14.09
N GLY A 269 7.44 -7.25 14.88
CA GLY A 269 7.42 -5.80 14.74
C GLY A 269 6.34 -5.14 15.58
N TYR A 270 6.65 -3.96 16.11
CA TYR A 270 5.77 -3.16 16.95
C TYR A 270 5.81 -1.68 16.58
N GLY A 271 5.98 -1.41 15.28
CA GLY A 271 5.63 -0.13 14.65
C GLY A 271 4.12 0.11 14.67
N ASP A 272 3.60 0.96 13.78
CA ASP A 272 2.16 1.27 13.78
C ASP A 272 1.28 0.10 13.38
N VAL A 273 1.70 -0.65 12.36
CA VAL A 273 1.06 -1.90 11.92
C VAL A 273 1.07 -2.92 13.04
N GLY A 274 2.24 -3.18 13.65
CA GLY A 274 2.38 -4.10 14.78
C GLY A 274 1.52 -3.70 16.00
N LYS A 275 1.43 -2.40 16.31
CA LYS A 275 0.54 -1.88 17.36
C LYS A 275 -0.93 -2.16 17.05
N GLY A 276 -1.37 -1.91 15.81
CA GLY A 276 -2.72 -2.22 15.36
C GLY A 276 -3.04 -3.72 15.43
N ALA A 277 -2.09 -4.55 14.99
CA ALA A 277 -2.19 -6.00 14.98
C ALA A 277 -2.32 -6.58 16.40
N ALA A 278 -1.43 -6.16 17.31
CA ALA A 278 -1.45 -6.59 18.70
C ALA A 278 -2.74 -6.14 19.42
N GLU A 279 -3.20 -4.90 19.16
CA GLU A 279 -4.45 -4.39 19.71
C GLU A 279 -5.66 -5.21 19.23
N ALA A 280 -5.70 -5.60 17.95
CA ALA A 280 -6.76 -6.46 17.41
C ALA A 280 -6.81 -7.84 18.07
N PHE A 281 -5.66 -8.53 18.12
CA PHE A 281 -5.59 -9.85 18.75
C PHE A 281 -5.96 -9.81 20.23
N ARG A 282 -5.43 -8.82 20.98
CA ARG A 282 -5.79 -8.63 22.38
C ARG A 282 -7.29 -8.36 22.53
N GLY A 283 -7.87 -7.54 21.66
CA GLY A 283 -9.30 -7.23 21.62
C GLY A 283 -10.19 -8.46 21.39
N GLN A 284 -9.68 -9.48 20.68
CA GLN A 284 -10.32 -10.77 20.47
C GLN A 284 -10.03 -11.79 21.60
N GLY A 285 -9.28 -11.41 22.63
CA GLY A 285 -8.92 -12.27 23.76
C GLY A 285 -7.76 -13.23 23.49
N ALA A 286 -6.94 -12.98 22.47
CA ALA A 286 -5.70 -13.73 22.25
C ALA A 286 -4.62 -13.30 23.25
N ARG A 287 -3.68 -14.22 23.54
CA ARG A 287 -2.44 -13.94 24.28
C ARG A 287 -1.40 -13.47 23.27
N VAL A 288 -1.04 -12.20 23.32
CA VAL A 288 -0.15 -11.59 22.32
C VAL A 288 1.30 -11.61 22.80
N ILE A 289 2.18 -12.08 21.93
CA ILE A 289 3.64 -12.03 22.05
C ILE A 289 4.17 -11.18 20.91
N VAL A 290 5.11 -10.29 21.21
CA VAL A 290 5.71 -9.37 20.25
C VAL A 290 7.20 -9.68 20.10
N SER A 291 7.75 -9.59 18.89
CA SER A 291 9.20 -9.46 18.70
C SER A 291 9.57 -8.09 18.18
N GLU A 292 10.68 -7.53 18.66
CA GLU A 292 11.17 -6.23 18.22
C GLU A 292 12.70 -6.17 18.23
N VAL A 293 13.23 -5.40 17.29
CA VAL A 293 14.65 -5.04 17.21
C VAL A 293 14.90 -3.65 17.78
N ASP A 294 13.90 -2.76 17.75
CA ASP A 294 14.00 -1.42 18.32
C ASP A 294 13.64 -1.46 19.83
N PRO A 295 14.56 -1.09 20.73
CA PRO A 295 14.29 -1.11 22.17
C PRO A 295 13.19 -0.12 22.61
N ILE A 296 12.94 0.96 21.86
CA ILE A 296 11.83 1.90 22.15
C ILE A 296 10.50 1.20 21.90
N CYS A 297 10.35 0.55 20.74
CA CYS A 297 9.16 -0.19 20.38
C CYS A 297 8.95 -1.41 21.29
N ALA A 298 10.01 -2.16 21.60
CA ALA A 298 9.96 -3.27 22.56
C ALA A 298 9.51 -2.81 23.95
N LEU A 299 10.02 -1.68 24.44
CA LEU A 299 9.60 -1.11 25.71
C LEU A 299 8.12 -0.70 25.66
N GLN A 300 7.64 -0.11 24.56
CA GLN A 300 6.22 0.18 24.39
C GLN A 300 5.36 -1.10 24.46
N ALA A 301 5.76 -2.17 23.75
CA ALA A 301 5.04 -3.44 23.78
C ALA A 301 4.95 -4.02 25.20
N ALA A 302 6.07 -4.00 25.94
CA ALA A 302 6.11 -4.44 27.33
C ALA A 302 5.22 -3.58 28.25
N MET A 303 5.22 -2.26 28.06
CA MET A 303 4.39 -1.32 28.83
C MET A 303 2.90 -1.42 28.49
N ASP A 304 2.55 -1.83 27.28
CA ASP A 304 1.18 -2.16 26.88
C ASP A 304 0.71 -3.51 27.44
N GLY A 305 1.62 -4.30 28.03
CA GLY A 305 1.34 -5.57 28.69
C GLY A 305 1.57 -6.81 27.82
N TYR A 306 2.32 -6.69 26.73
CA TYR A 306 2.69 -7.81 25.87
C TYR A 306 4.02 -8.43 26.29
N GLN A 307 4.13 -9.76 26.20
CA GLN A 307 5.43 -10.42 26.31
C GLN A 307 6.27 -10.05 25.09
N VAL A 308 7.52 -9.65 25.30
CA VAL A 308 8.50 -9.48 24.23
C VAL A 308 9.41 -10.70 24.20
N ALA A 309 9.44 -11.43 23.09
CA ALA A 309 10.21 -12.65 22.92
C ALA A 309 10.77 -12.75 21.50
N ARG A 310 11.78 -13.61 21.31
CA ARG A 310 12.26 -13.95 19.96
C ARG A 310 11.35 -15.02 19.36
N ILE A 311 11.31 -15.10 18.03
CA ILE A 311 10.48 -16.09 17.35
C ILE A 311 10.87 -17.52 17.76
N GLU A 312 12.17 -17.79 17.86
CA GLU A 312 12.73 -19.11 18.19
C GLU A 312 12.25 -19.63 19.56
N ASP A 313 11.90 -18.72 20.47
CA ASP A 313 11.45 -19.08 21.82
C ASP A 313 9.97 -19.54 21.85
N VAL A 314 9.20 -19.33 20.77
CA VAL A 314 7.73 -19.52 20.76
C VAL A 314 7.16 -20.34 19.58
N LEU A 315 8.01 -20.91 18.73
CA LEU A 315 7.60 -21.69 17.54
C LEU A 315 6.64 -22.84 17.86
N GLY A 316 6.86 -23.52 19.00
CA GLY A 316 6.03 -24.64 19.45
C GLY A 316 4.73 -24.27 20.16
N GLU A 317 4.52 -23.00 20.51
CA GLU A 317 3.34 -22.56 21.30
C GLU A 317 2.40 -21.62 20.55
N ALA A 318 2.91 -20.77 19.65
CA ALA A 318 2.10 -19.79 18.94
C ALA A 318 1.16 -20.43 17.91
N ASP A 319 -0.09 -19.94 17.85
CA ASP A 319 -1.13 -20.36 16.90
C ASP A 319 -1.13 -19.48 15.64
N PHE A 320 -0.82 -18.19 15.81
CA PHE A 320 -0.72 -17.22 14.72
C PHE A 320 0.68 -16.61 14.70
N PHE A 321 1.24 -16.47 13.51
CA PHE A 321 2.49 -15.74 13.26
C PHE A 321 2.22 -14.66 12.21
N ILE A 322 2.21 -13.40 12.66
CA ILE A 322 1.92 -12.24 11.81
C ILE A 322 3.14 -11.33 11.72
N THR A 323 3.64 -11.12 10.51
CA THR A 323 4.77 -10.21 10.23
C THR A 323 4.28 -8.81 9.89
N THR A 324 4.88 -7.79 10.52
CA THR A 324 4.46 -6.37 10.44
C THR A 324 5.65 -5.41 10.30
N THR A 325 6.81 -5.89 9.86
CA THR A 325 8.08 -5.19 10.03
C THR A 325 8.44 -4.27 8.86
N GLY A 326 7.95 -4.56 7.65
CA GLY A 326 8.44 -3.95 6.41
C GLY A 326 9.89 -4.33 6.08
N ASN A 327 10.44 -5.35 6.73
CA ASN A 327 11.79 -5.87 6.51
C ASN A 327 11.75 -7.15 5.66
N LYS A 328 12.80 -7.95 5.68
CA LYS A 328 12.86 -9.27 5.02
C LYS A 328 13.38 -10.35 5.97
N ASP A 329 13.16 -11.61 5.60
CA ASP A 329 13.71 -12.79 6.28
C ASP A 329 13.31 -12.90 7.78
N VAL A 330 12.10 -12.41 8.11
CA VAL A 330 11.57 -12.41 9.47
C VAL A 330 11.13 -13.81 9.88
N ILE A 331 10.40 -14.50 9.00
CA ILE A 331 10.04 -15.91 9.15
C ILE A 331 10.73 -16.71 8.05
N ARG A 332 11.85 -17.36 8.39
CA ARG A 332 12.63 -18.21 7.47
C ARG A 332 12.02 -19.62 7.34
N ALA A 333 12.40 -20.37 6.30
CA ALA A 333 11.94 -21.74 6.10
C ALA A 333 12.13 -22.64 7.34
N GLU A 334 13.27 -22.50 8.05
CA GLU A 334 13.52 -23.24 9.29
C GLU A 334 12.52 -22.94 10.42
N HIS A 335 11.97 -21.72 10.48
CA HIS A 335 10.96 -21.34 11.45
C HIS A 335 9.64 -22.04 11.12
N LEU A 336 9.22 -22.03 9.85
CA LEU A 336 8.00 -22.69 9.38
C LEU A 336 8.05 -24.22 9.64
N VAL A 337 9.24 -24.80 9.50
CA VAL A 337 9.50 -26.22 9.81
C VAL A 337 9.49 -26.51 11.32
N ALA A 338 9.64 -25.52 12.18
CA ALA A 338 9.59 -25.70 13.63
C ALA A 338 8.22 -25.35 14.24
N MET A 339 7.32 -24.73 13.47
CA MET A 339 5.98 -24.40 13.95
C MET A 339 5.14 -25.65 14.26
N LYS A 340 4.27 -25.50 15.27
CA LYS A 340 3.28 -26.52 15.62
C LYS A 340 2.28 -26.77 14.48
N ASP A 341 1.65 -27.95 14.52
CA ASP A 341 0.69 -28.33 13.48
C ASP A 341 -0.49 -27.33 13.40
N LYS A 342 -0.85 -27.00 12.16
CA LYS A 342 -1.91 -26.07 11.77
C LYS A 342 -1.73 -24.64 12.28
N ALA A 343 -0.50 -24.22 12.61
CA ALA A 343 -0.23 -22.81 12.86
C ALA A 343 -0.57 -21.96 11.63
N VAL A 344 -1.14 -20.79 11.85
CA VAL A 344 -1.52 -19.84 10.79
C VAL A 344 -0.42 -18.80 10.64
N VAL A 345 0.09 -18.65 9.43
CA VAL A 345 1.17 -17.72 9.08
C VAL A 345 0.64 -16.72 8.07
N GLY A 346 0.82 -15.44 8.37
CA GLY A 346 0.41 -14.37 7.48
C GLY A 346 1.34 -13.18 7.59
N ASN A 347 1.37 -12.39 6.52
CA ASN A 347 2.10 -11.14 6.47
C ASN A 347 1.15 -9.99 6.22
N ILE A 348 1.41 -8.86 6.87
CA ILE A 348 0.66 -7.63 6.69
C ILE A 348 1.60 -6.41 6.55
N GLY A 349 2.90 -6.64 6.36
CA GLY A 349 3.80 -5.70 5.71
C GLY A 349 3.67 -5.75 4.19
N HIS A 350 4.39 -4.88 3.48
CA HIS A 350 4.03 -4.50 2.11
C HIS A 350 4.34 -5.54 1.01
N PHE A 351 5.51 -6.19 1.04
CA PHE A 351 5.91 -7.25 0.06
C PHE A 351 5.73 -8.65 0.62
N ASP A 352 6.10 -9.70 -0.12
CA ASP A 352 6.03 -11.11 0.32
C ASP A 352 7.28 -11.61 1.06
N ASN A 353 8.37 -10.84 1.09
CA ASN A 353 9.68 -11.27 1.57
C ASN A 353 9.91 -11.19 3.08
N GLU A 354 8.92 -10.80 3.87
CA GLU A 354 8.96 -11.00 5.34
C GLU A 354 8.90 -12.49 5.69
N ILE A 355 8.26 -13.29 4.85
CA ILE A 355 8.16 -14.75 4.96
C ILE A 355 8.96 -15.37 3.81
N ASP A 356 9.83 -16.32 4.14
CA ASP A 356 10.63 -17.04 3.17
C ASP A 356 9.79 -18.08 2.41
N MET A 357 8.96 -17.60 1.48
CA MET A 357 8.08 -18.41 0.65
C MET A 357 8.85 -19.26 -0.36
N ALA A 358 9.97 -18.73 -0.89
CA ALA A 358 10.84 -19.45 -1.81
C ALA A 358 11.52 -20.63 -1.09
N GLY A 359 12.14 -20.38 0.07
CA GLY A 359 12.76 -21.43 0.87
C GLY A 359 11.74 -22.44 1.37
N LEU A 360 10.51 -22.02 1.72
CA LEU A 360 9.42 -22.95 2.06
C LEU A 360 9.12 -23.92 0.91
N ALA A 361 9.09 -23.45 -0.34
CA ALA A 361 8.84 -24.28 -1.51
C ALA A 361 9.97 -25.28 -1.81
N GLU A 362 11.18 -25.00 -1.33
CA GLU A 362 12.35 -25.86 -1.49
C GLU A 362 12.55 -26.89 -0.36
N VAL A 363 11.71 -26.84 0.69
CA VAL A 363 11.81 -27.80 1.81
C VAL A 363 11.61 -29.24 1.30
N PRO A 364 12.53 -30.17 1.58
CA PRO A 364 12.43 -31.54 1.09
C PRO A 364 11.12 -32.24 1.48
N GLY A 365 10.40 -32.75 0.48
CA GLY A 365 9.15 -33.49 0.68
C GLY A 365 7.95 -32.64 1.14
N VAL A 366 8.07 -31.31 1.15
CA VAL A 366 6.94 -30.44 1.45
C VAL A 366 5.86 -30.56 0.36
N SER A 367 4.60 -30.53 0.74
CA SER A 367 3.47 -30.49 -0.19
C SER A 367 2.57 -29.29 0.07
N ARG A 368 2.22 -28.57 -0.99
CA ARG A 368 1.29 -27.43 -0.97
C ARG A 368 -0.10 -27.91 -1.43
N THR A 369 -1.10 -27.70 -0.59
CA THR A 369 -2.51 -27.94 -0.90
C THR A 369 -3.26 -26.62 -0.84
N GLU A 370 -3.88 -26.22 -1.94
CA GLU A 370 -4.80 -25.08 -1.94
C GLU A 370 -6.13 -25.49 -1.29
N ILE A 371 -6.52 -24.80 -0.22
CA ILE A 371 -7.80 -25.02 0.46
C ILE A 371 -8.91 -24.22 -0.24
N LYS A 372 -8.59 -22.95 -0.54
CA LYS A 372 -9.39 -21.99 -1.30
C LYS A 372 -8.46 -20.85 -1.75
N PRO A 373 -8.92 -19.92 -2.62
CA PRO A 373 -8.09 -18.81 -3.06
C PRO A 373 -7.40 -18.09 -1.88
N GLN A 374 -6.10 -17.88 -2.01
CA GLN A 374 -5.23 -17.24 -1.01
C GLN A 374 -5.11 -17.97 0.33
N VAL A 375 -5.48 -19.25 0.42
CA VAL A 375 -5.30 -20.07 1.63
C VAL A 375 -4.68 -21.41 1.26
N HIS A 376 -3.44 -21.61 1.71
CA HIS A 376 -2.65 -22.79 1.35
C HIS A 376 -2.17 -23.53 2.60
N GLU A 377 -2.38 -24.84 2.63
CA GLU A 377 -1.79 -25.73 3.63
C GLU A 377 -0.46 -26.29 3.11
N TRP A 378 0.60 -26.14 3.88
CA TRP A 378 1.93 -26.65 3.59
C TRP A 378 2.25 -27.78 4.56
N THR A 379 2.28 -29.02 4.06
CA THR A 379 2.51 -30.23 4.87
C THR A 379 3.94 -30.69 4.76
N PHE A 380 4.58 -30.98 5.89
CA PHE A 380 5.97 -31.41 5.98
C PHE A 380 6.05 -32.93 6.12
N ALA A 381 6.78 -33.59 5.22
CA ALA A 381 6.92 -35.05 5.24
C ALA A 381 7.80 -35.55 6.39
N GLU A 382 8.81 -34.77 6.80
CA GLU A 382 9.75 -35.15 7.84
C GLU A 382 9.30 -34.68 9.24
N PRO A 383 9.72 -35.37 10.32
CA PRO A 383 9.55 -34.90 11.68
C PRO A 383 10.16 -33.50 11.89
N GLY A 384 9.55 -32.71 12.76
CA GLY A 384 10.09 -31.40 13.12
C GLY A 384 11.33 -31.51 14.02
N PRO A 385 12.12 -30.42 14.13
CA PRO A 385 13.39 -30.41 14.85
C PRO A 385 13.28 -30.73 16.35
N ASP A 386 12.11 -30.49 16.97
CA ASP A 386 11.87 -30.76 18.39
C ASP A 386 11.01 -32.01 18.62
N GLY A 387 11.04 -32.95 17.66
CA GLY A 387 10.32 -34.23 17.76
C GLY A 387 8.83 -34.13 17.43
N GLN A 388 8.40 -33.06 16.74
CA GLN A 388 7.05 -32.99 16.18
C GLN A 388 6.85 -34.11 15.14
N PRO A 389 5.65 -34.71 15.03
CA PRO A 389 5.41 -35.82 14.11
C PRO A 389 5.51 -35.39 12.65
N ALA A 390 5.92 -36.33 11.79
CA ALA A 390 5.78 -36.22 10.34
C ALA A 390 4.31 -35.98 9.94
N GLY A 391 4.09 -35.23 8.88
CA GLY A 391 2.74 -34.88 8.40
C GLY A 391 2.10 -33.68 9.09
N ARG A 392 2.82 -32.99 9.99
CA ARG A 392 2.41 -31.66 10.47
C ARG A 392 2.39 -30.67 9.31
N SER A 393 1.69 -29.56 9.51
CA SER A 393 1.52 -28.54 8.47
C SER A 393 1.38 -27.13 9.05
N VAL A 394 1.49 -26.13 8.19
CA VAL A 394 1.13 -24.74 8.47
C VAL A 394 0.14 -24.22 7.43
N VAL A 395 -0.70 -23.26 7.82
CA VAL A 395 -1.62 -22.58 6.91
C VAL A 395 -1.03 -21.22 6.56
N VAL A 396 -0.69 -21.00 5.30
CA VAL A 396 -0.11 -19.75 4.81
C VAL A 396 -1.18 -18.93 4.09
N LEU A 397 -1.31 -17.67 4.50
CA LEU A 397 -2.26 -16.72 3.96
C LEU A 397 -1.64 -15.90 2.83
N SER A 398 -2.40 -15.72 1.75
CA SER A 398 -2.06 -14.87 0.60
C SER A 398 -0.66 -15.10 0.01
N GLU A 399 -0.13 -16.32 0.13
CA GLU A 399 1.22 -16.69 -0.34
C GLU A 399 2.31 -15.75 0.20
N GLY A 400 2.15 -15.29 1.44
CA GLY A 400 3.09 -14.37 2.08
C GLY A 400 2.88 -12.89 1.73
N ARG A 401 1.95 -12.54 0.84
CA ARG A 401 1.55 -11.14 0.59
C ARG A 401 0.58 -10.62 1.66
N LEU A 402 0.30 -9.32 1.62
CA LEU A 402 -0.63 -8.57 2.48
C LEU A 402 -1.98 -9.30 2.68
N LEU A 403 -2.13 -10.00 3.80
CA LEU A 403 -3.27 -10.89 4.06
C LEU A 403 -4.59 -10.15 4.19
N ASN A 404 -4.59 -8.92 4.70
CA ASN A 404 -5.82 -8.15 4.95
C ASN A 404 -6.50 -7.74 3.64
N LEU A 405 -5.73 -7.52 2.58
CA LEU A 405 -6.21 -7.24 1.22
C LEU A 405 -6.37 -8.53 0.41
N GLY A 406 -5.46 -9.47 0.54
CA GLY A 406 -5.49 -10.73 -0.19
C GLY A 406 -6.64 -11.64 0.24
N ASN A 407 -6.87 -11.81 1.55
CA ASN A 407 -7.93 -12.67 2.10
C ASN A 407 -9.22 -11.92 2.44
N ALA A 408 -9.21 -10.59 2.48
CA ALA A 408 -10.40 -9.77 2.77
C ALA A 408 -10.47 -8.53 1.87
N THR A 409 -10.79 -7.37 2.44
CA THR A 409 -11.07 -6.13 1.70
C THR A 409 -10.17 -4.97 2.12
N GLY A 410 -9.09 -5.24 2.85
CA GLY A 410 -8.20 -4.21 3.37
C GLY A 410 -8.84 -3.32 4.43
N HIS A 411 -8.35 -2.09 4.52
CA HIS A 411 -8.82 -1.10 5.49
C HIS A 411 -10.24 -0.60 5.15
N PRO A 412 -11.06 -0.26 6.17
CA PRO A 412 -12.40 0.25 5.95
C PRO A 412 -12.38 1.67 5.37
N SER A 413 -13.43 2.03 4.64
CA SER A 413 -13.52 3.30 3.90
C SER A 413 -13.27 4.54 4.75
N PHE A 414 -13.77 4.59 5.99
CA PHE A 414 -13.55 5.72 6.89
C PHE A 414 -12.08 5.94 7.25
N VAL A 415 -11.32 4.85 7.39
CA VAL A 415 -9.88 4.95 7.63
C VAL A 415 -9.18 5.42 6.35
N MET A 416 -9.46 4.80 5.21
CA MET A 416 -8.85 5.17 3.93
C MET A 416 -9.20 6.60 3.48
N SER A 417 -10.33 7.14 3.93
CA SER A 417 -10.69 8.54 3.72
C SER A 417 -9.62 9.50 4.24
N ASN A 418 -8.93 9.15 5.33
CA ASN A 418 -7.85 9.98 5.88
C ASN A 418 -6.63 9.94 4.94
N SER A 419 -6.14 8.73 4.63
CA SER A 419 -4.99 8.50 3.75
C SER A 419 -5.20 9.13 2.37
N PHE A 420 -6.37 8.91 1.78
CA PHE A 420 -6.66 9.37 0.44
C PHE A 420 -6.95 10.87 0.38
N SER A 421 -7.44 11.48 1.46
CA SER A 421 -7.48 12.95 1.53
C SER A 421 -6.07 13.55 1.50
N ASN A 422 -5.11 12.93 2.21
CA ASN A 422 -3.71 13.36 2.12
C ASN A 422 -3.12 13.12 0.72
N GLN A 423 -3.42 11.99 0.07
CA GLN A 423 -3.00 11.73 -1.31
C GLN A 423 -3.52 12.81 -2.27
N VAL A 424 -4.82 13.12 -2.24
CA VAL A 424 -5.42 14.17 -3.09
C VAL A 424 -4.76 15.52 -2.83
N ILE A 425 -4.56 15.90 -1.57
CA ILE A 425 -3.89 17.16 -1.22
C ILE A 425 -2.44 17.16 -1.74
N GLY A 426 -1.69 16.08 -1.59
CA GLY A 426 -0.33 15.97 -2.12
C GLY A 426 -0.26 16.09 -3.65
N GLN A 427 -1.21 15.48 -4.36
CA GLN A 427 -1.33 15.61 -5.82
C GLN A 427 -1.61 17.06 -6.24
N ILE A 428 -2.54 17.74 -5.54
CA ILE A 428 -2.83 19.17 -5.78
C ILE A 428 -1.58 20.01 -5.55
N GLU A 429 -0.88 19.82 -4.44
CA GLU A 429 0.32 20.58 -4.06
C GLU A 429 1.43 20.46 -5.12
N LEU A 430 1.76 19.24 -5.54
CA LEU A 430 2.82 19.00 -6.53
C LEU A 430 2.46 19.60 -7.90
N TYR A 431 1.22 19.40 -8.35
CA TYR A 431 0.75 19.86 -9.65
C TYR A 431 0.65 21.38 -9.72
N GLN A 432 0.07 22.00 -8.70
CA GLN A 432 -0.09 23.46 -8.65
C GLN A 432 1.26 24.16 -8.50
N ASP A 433 2.20 23.64 -7.71
CA ASP A 433 3.54 24.22 -7.67
C ASP A 433 4.23 24.13 -9.03
N ALA A 434 4.20 22.98 -9.70
CA ALA A 434 4.80 22.80 -11.02
C ALA A 434 4.19 23.77 -12.06
N THR A 435 2.87 23.86 -12.09
CA THR A 435 2.12 24.70 -13.03
C THR A 435 2.35 26.18 -12.76
N ALA A 436 2.31 26.61 -11.50
CA ALA A 436 2.57 27.98 -11.12
C ALA A 436 4.02 28.37 -11.41
N ALA A 437 4.98 27.50 -11.11
CA ALA A 437 6.39 27.73 -11.39
C ALA A 437 6.65 27.93 -12.89
N ALA A 438 6.08 27.06 -13.73
CA ALA A 438 6.17 27.18 -15.18
C ALA A 438 5.51 28.46 -15.72
N ARG A 439 4.32 28.81 -15.21
CA ARG A 439 3.59 30.03 -15.62
C ARG A 439 4.32 31.31 -15.22
N GLU A 440 4.91 31.33 -14.05
CA GLU A 440 5.53 32.53 -13.45
C GLU A 440 7.03 32.64 -13.77
N GLY A 441 7.62 31.62 -14.38
CA GLY A 441 9.06 31.57 -14.65
C GLY A 441 9.91 31.56 -13.38
N ARG A 442 9.38 31.00 -12.29
CA ARG A 442 10.07 30.86 -11.00
C ARG A 442 10.57 29.44 -10.79
N GLU A 443 11.45 29.28 -9.81
CA GLU A 443 11.80 27.96 -9.31
C GLU A 443 10.61 27.30 -8.60
N ARG A 444 10.56 25.97 -8.70
CA ARG A 444 9.60 25.14 -7.97
C ARG A 444 9.88 25.19 -6.47
N ALA A 445 8.83 25.17 -5.66
CA ALA A 445 8.95 25.01 -4.22
C ALA A 445 9.47 23.62 -3.84
N TYR A 446 9.11 22.61 -4.65
CA TYR A 446 9.52 21.21 -4.45
C TYR A 446 10.70 20.86 -5.36
N ALA A 447 11.89 20.73 -4.78
CA ALA A 447 13.08 20.21 -5.44
C ALA A 447 13.05 18.67 -5.47
N ARG A 448 14.05 18.02 -6.10
CA ARG A 448 14.16 16.55 -6.13
C ARG A 448 14.60 15.99 -4.78
N GLN A 449 13.68 16.02 -3.83
CA GLN A 449 13.81 15.59 -2.43
C GLN A 449 12.47 15.01 -1.96
N VAL A 450 12.47 14.40 -0.77
CA VAL A 450 11.26 13.87 -0.13
C VAL A 450 10.72 14.89 0.88
N TYR A 451 9.47 15.28 0.72
CA TYR A 451 8.75 16.23 1.56
C TYR A 451 7.62 15.55 2.32
N ARG A 452 7.16 16.18 3.40
CA ARG A 452 5.91 15.81 4.09
C ARG A 452 4.91 16.95 3.93
N LEU A 453 3.62 16.64 4.00
CA LEU A 453 2.59 17.67 4.01
C LEU A 453 2.76 18.58 5.24
N PRO A 454 2.53 19.90 5.10
CA PRO A 454 2.51 20.80 6.25
C PRO A 454 1.46 20.38 7.29
N LYS A 455 1.80 20.54 8.58
CA LYS A 455 0.93 20.14 9.71
C LYS A 455 -0.50 20.71 9.64
N VAL A 456 -0.67 21.90 9.08
CA VAL A 456 -2.00 22.53 8.90
C VAL A 456 -2.91 21.72 7.96
N LEU A 457 -2.35 21.03 6.97
CA LEU A 457 -3.10 20.18 6.04
C LEU A 457 -3.47 18.85 6.71
N ASP A 458 -2.58 18.30 7.53
CA ASP A 458 -2.88 17.16 8.40
C ASP A 458 -4.04 17.48 9.36
N GLU A 459 -4.01 18.64 10.02
CA GLU A 459 -5.10 19.11 10.88
C GLU A 459 -6.40 19.38 10.10
N LYS A 460 -6.31 19.85 8.85
CA LYS A 460 -7.46 19.98 7.95
C LYS A 460 -8.08 18.61 7.72
N VAL A 461 -7.29 17.60 7.31
CA VAL A 461 -7.78 16.24 7.09
C VAL A 461 -8.47 15.71 8.34
N ALA A 462 -7.86 15.84 9.53
CA ALA A 462 -8.49 15.40 10.77
C ALA A 462 -9.86 16.07 10.97
N ARG A 463 -9.96 17.40 10.83
CA ARG A 463 -11.22 18.14 10.98
C ARG A 463 -12.31 17.66 10.03
N LEU A 464 -11.98 17.35 8.77
CA LEU A 464 -12.94 16.86 7.78
C LEU A 464 -13.63 15.55 8.19
N HIS A 465 -13.07 14.80 9.14
CA HIS A 465 -13.62 13.51 9.60
C HIS A 465 -14.42 13.62 10.90
N LEU A 466 -14.24 14.68 11.70
CA LEU A 466 -14.76 14.74 13.07
C LEU A 466 -16.29 14.86 13.14
N ASP A 467 -16.88 15.67 12.26
CA ASP A 467 -18.34 15.86 12.24
C ASP A 467 -19.08 14.57 11.91
N ALA A 468 -18.52 13.75 11.01
CA ALA A 468 -19.08 12.43 10.66
C ALA A 468 -19.12 11.46 11.86
N LEU A 469 -18.25 11.67 12.86
CA LEU A 469 -18.22 10.91 14.11
C LEU A 469 -19.01 11.59 15.25
N GLY A 470 -19.64 12.73 14.99
CA GLY A 470 -20.31 13.54 16.02
C GLY A 470 -19.37 14.16 17.05
N VAL A 471 -18.08 14.30 16.72
CA VAL A 471 -17.08 14.89 17.61
C VAL A 471 -17.15 16.41 17.53
N ARG A 472 -17.28 17.08 18.68
CA ARG A 472 -17.26 18.54 18.78
C ARG A 472 -15.95 19.03 19.37
N LEU A 473 -15.19 19.78 18.60
CA LEU A 473 -13.94 20.38 19.06
C LEU A 473 -14.19 21.53 20.05
N THR A 474 -13.31 21.67 21.03
CA THR A 474 -13.23 22.88 21.85
C THR A 474 -12.46 23.94 21.07
N GLU A 475 -12.97 25.18 21.04
CA GLU A 475 -12.29 26.32 20.46
C GLU A 475 -11.41 27.02 21.50
N LEU A 476 -10.17 27.36 21.12
CA LEU A 476 -9.30 28.16 21.96
C LEU A 476 -9.83 29.59 22.03
N SER A 477 -9.96 30.15 23.23
CA SER A 477 -10.07 31.60 23.37
C SER A 477 -8.76 32.29 22.95
N PRO A 478 -8.79 33.57 22.53
CA PRO A 478 -7.57 34.31 22.20
C PRO A 478 -6.51 34.26 23.32
N SER A 479 -6.94 34.38 24.58
CA SER A 479 -6.03 34.31 25.73
C SER A 479 -5.33 32.96 25.90
N GLN A 480 -5.98 31.85 25.55
CA GLN A 480 -5.37 30.51 25.60
C GLN A 480 -4.40 30.31 24.44
N ALA A 481 -4.75 30.81 23.25
CA ALA A 481 -3.89 30.76 22.08
C ALA A 481 -2.58 31.55 22.32
N ASP A 482 -2.69 32.76 22.89
CA ASP A 482 -1.55 33.59 23.28
C ASP A 482 -0.67 32.89 24.33
N TYR A 483 -1.28 32.26 25.35
CA TYR A 483 -0.55 31.53 26.40
C TYR A 483 0.25 30.35 25.83
N LEU A 484 -0.30 29.64 24.84
CA LEU A 484 0.34 28.51 24.19
C LEU A 484 1.33 28.92 23.09
N GLY A 485 1.29 30.18 22.63
CA GLY A 485 2.08 30.65 21.50
C GLY A 485 1.64 30.07 20.16
N VAL A 486 0.34 29.82 19.97
CA VAL A 486 -0.24 29.27 18.73
C VAL A 486 -1.38 30.16 18.23
N ARG A 487 -1.83 29.96 16.98
CA ARG A 487 -3.06 30.59 16.48
C ARG A 487 -4.29 29.83 16.95
N VAL A 488 -5.44 30.48 17.02
CA VAL A 488 -6.73 29.84 17.37
C VAL A 488 -7.07 28.71 16.39
N GLU A 489 -6.74 28.90 15.12
CA GLU A 489 -6.98 27.96 14.03
C GLU A 489 -5.86 26.93 13.85
N GLY A 490 -4.74 27.07 14.58
CA GLY A 490 -3.56 26.20 14.48
C GLY A 490 -2.48 26.71 13.49
N PRO A 491 -1.44 25.89 13.23
CA PRO A 491 -1.23 24.55 13.76
C PRO A 491 -1.03 24.53 15.28
N TYR A 492 -1.52 23.48 15.94
CA TYR A 492 -1.62 23.39 17.40
C TYR A 492 -0.41 22.76 18.09
N LYS A 493 0.53 22.22 17.32
CA LYS A 493 1.67 21.46 17.83
C LYS A 493 2.95 21.82 17.09
N PRO A 494 4.12 21.77 17.75
CA PRO A 494 5.39 21.99 17.08
C PRO A 494 5.67 20.87 16.08
N GLU A 495 6.57 21.13 15.13
CA GLU A 495 6.83 20.22 14.01
C GLU A 495 7.28 18.82 14.46
N HIS A 496 8.15 18.75 15.46
CA HIS A 496 8.72 17.51 16.00
C HIS A 496 7.77 16.72 16.94
N TYR A 497 6.52 17.15 17.09
CA TYR A 497 5.57 16.45 17.95
C TYR A 497 5.15 15.12 17.31
N ARG A 498 5.12 14.06 18.12
CA ARG A 498 4.80 12.69 17.66
C ARG A 498 3.29 12.46 17.85
N TYR A 499 2.46 13.06 16.98
CA TYR A 499 0.98 13.19 17.01
C TYR A 499 0.45 14.48 17.57
#